data_AF-A0A2D8I1Q8-F1
#
_entry.id   AF-A0A2D8I1Q8-F1
#
_cell.length_a   1.000
_cell.length_b   1.000
_cell.length_c   1.000
_cell.angle_alpha   90.00
_cell.angle_beta   90.00
_cell.angle_gamma   90.00
#
_symmetry.space_group_name_H-M   'P 1'
#
loop_
_entity.id
_entity.type
_entity.pdbx_description
1 polymer ?
#
loop_
_entity_poly.entity_id
_entity_poly.type
_entity_poly.pdbx_seq_one_letter_code
_entity_poly.pdbx_strand_id
1 'polypeptide(L)'
;MHPSKFSAKDKAIRSQVRMKILNLRSQLKKLQQDTPSNPADIESCKGEIEVLRKELQSLEDAGHTTFIKAKGMLEPKKNLSSKSKKLEWKIKLLKTRIKNAEKKLTKQGLSSETIEKQEKLILDLNKQIFSLSEEQKALKNFNHTRFLESTKDTSEEDSQAKKLDDINAKISVVLGKIVSLPDNEKDEHLNEELHLLEMEKEAIENFTHDHFLENLEVMKAKRKSALQ
;
A
#
# COMPACT_ATOMS: atom_id res chain seq x y z
N MET A 1 -10.66 1.69 -37.21
CA MET A 1 -11.27 2.29 -36.00
C MET A 1 -11.93 1.18 -35.20
N HIS A 2 -11.36 0.77 -34.07
CA HIS A 2 -12.03 -0.23 -33.21
C HIS A 2 -13.25 0.42 -32.54
N PRO A 3 -14.45 -0.20 -32.61
CA PRO A 3 -15.60 0.30 -31.87
C PRO A 3 -15.30 0.26 -30.38
N SER A 4 -15.55 1.37 -29.70
CA SER A 4 -15.35 1.49 -28.26
C SER A 4 -16.19 0.44 -27.54
N LYS A 5 -15.54 -0.51 -26.83
CA LYS A 5 -16.16 -1.59 -26.04
C LYS A 5 -17.06 -1.09 -24.88
N PHE A 6 -17.15 0.22 -24.67
CA PHE A 6 -17.77 0.83 -23.50
C PHE A 6 -19.12 1.48 -23.83
N SER A 7 -20.11 1.26 -22.96
CA SER A 7 -21.41 1.93 -23.08
C SER A 7 -21.27 3.44 -22.87
N ALA A 8 -22.29 4.23 -23.27
CA ALA A 8 -22.32 5.66 -22.98
C ALA A 8 -22.23 5.96 -21.47
N LYS A 9 -22.82 5.08 -20.65
CA LYS A 9 -22.75 5.14 -19.19
C LYS A 9 -21.33 4.91 -18.67
N ASP A 10 -20.64 3.90 -19.19
CA ASP A 10 -19.26 3.60 -18.80
C ASP A 10 -18.31 4.72 -19.20
N LYS A 11 -18.53 5.33 -20.38
CA LYS A 11 -17.77 6.51 -20.83
C LYS A 11 -17.94 7.69 -19.88
N ALA A 12 -19.16 7.94 -19.40
CA ALA A 12 -19.43 9.00 -18.43
C ALA A 12 -18.75 8.73 -17.08
N ILE A 13 -18.84 7.49 -16.55
CA ILE A 13 -18.19 7.09 -15.30
C ILE A 13 -16.67 7.22 -15.42
N ARG A 14 -16.07 6.68 -16.49
CA ARG A 14 -14.62 6.80 -16.78
C ARG A 14 -14.18 8.26 -16.82
N SER A 15 -14.96 9.15 -17.44
CA SER A 15 -14.66 10.58 -17.48
C SER A 15 -14.65 11.20 -16.07
N GLN A 16 -15.66 10.90 -15.25
CA GLN A 16 -15.73 11.37 -13.87
C GLN A 16 -14.55 10.87 -13.01
N VAL A 17 -14.21 9.58 -13.12
CA VAL A 17 -13.09 8.99 -12.38
C VAL A 17 -11.76 9.61 -12.81
N ARG A 18 -11.55 9.84 -14.11
CA ARG A 18 -10.37 10.55 -14.63
C ARG A 18 -10.26 11.97 -14.10
N MET A 19 -11.37 12.72 -14.03
CA MET A 19 -11.38 14.07 -13.46
C MET A 19 -11.01 14.06 -11.97
N LYS A 20 -11.49 13.07 -11.20
CA LYS A 20 -11.10 12.89 -9.79
C LYS A 20 -9.61 12.59 -9.64
N ILE A 21 -9.06 11.70 -10.46
CA ILE A 21 -7.61 11.41 -10.49
C ILE A 21 -6.79 12.66 -10.79
N LEU A 22 -7.21 13.47 -11.77
CA LEU A 22 -6.52 14.71 -12.13
C LEU A 22 -6.50 15.71 -10.97
N ASN A 23 -7.63 15.88 -10.28
CA ASN A 23 -7.70 16.76 -9.11
C ASN A 23 -6.79 16.28 -7.98
N LEU A 24 -6.82 14.98 -7.66
CA LEU A 24 -5.94 14.39 -6.65
C LEU A 24 -4.45 14.51 -7.01
N ARG A 25 -4.08 14.34 -8.29
CA ARG A 25 -2.70 14.58 -8.75
C ARG A 25 -2.27 16.03 -8.56
N SER A 26 -3.17 16.99 -8.78
CA SER A 26 -2.88 18.40 -8.49
C SER A 26 -2.67 18.65 -6.99
N GLN A 27 -3.51 18.05 -6.14
CA GLN A 27 -3.37 18.13 -4.68
C GLN A 27 -2.09 17.46 -4.19
N LEU A 28 -1.74 16.29 -4.72
CA LEU A 28 -0.50 15.58 -4.40
C LEU A 28 0.73 16.44 -4.69
N LYS A 29 0.76 17.12 -5.85
CA LYS A 29 1.84 18.05 -6.19
C LYS A 29 1.96 19.20 -5.19
N LYS A 30 0.84 19.78 -4.75
CA LYS A 30 0.83 20.83 -3.72
C LYS A 30 1.38 20.31 -2.38
N LEU A 31 0.90 19.15 -1.92
CA LEU A 31 1.34 18.52 -0.67
C LEU A 31 2.83 18.15 -0.68
N GLN A 32 3.39 17.80 -1.85
CA GLN A 32 4.82 17.52 -2.04
C GLN A 32 5.67 18.79 -2.04
N GLN A 33 5.09 19.95 -2.37
CA GLN A 33 5.77 21.25 -2.39
C GLN A 33 5.62 22.00 -1.04
N ASP A 34 4.59 21.69 -0.25
CA ASP A 34 4.42 22.24 1.10
C ASP A 34 5.59 21.84 2.01
N THR A 35 6.14 22.81 2.75
CA THR A 35 7.23 22.59 3.71
C THR A 35 6.83 23.08 5.11
N PRO A 36 6.83 22.23 6.15
CA PRO A 36 7.13 20.80 6.11
C PRO A 36 5.99 19.99 5.47
N SER A 37 6.37 19.07 4.58
CA SER A 37 5.41 18.17 3.93
C SER A 37 4.85 17.17 4.94
N ASN A 38 3.57 16.82 4.83
CA ASN A 38 2.93 15.81 5.68
C ASN A 38 2.88 14.46 4.95
N PRO A 39 3.74 13.48 5.29
CA PRO A 39 3.81 12.20 4.60
C PRO A 39 2.48 11.43 4.63
N ALA A 40 1.69 11.59 5.71
CA ALA A 40 0.41 10.91 5.86
C ALA A 40 -0.65 11.43 4.87
N ASP A 41 -0.65 12.74 4.60
CA ASP A 41 -1.58 13.34 3.64
C ASP A 41 -1.18 12.98 2.20
N ILE A 42 0.13 12.92 1.91
CA ILE A 42 0.66 12.41 0.64
C ILE A 42 0.23 10.97 0.41
N GLU A 43 0.42 10.10 1.39
CA GLU A 43 0.13 8.67 1.26
C GLU A 43 -1.37 8.41 1.11
N SER A 44 -2.21 9.15 1.84
CA SER A 44 -3.66 9.10 1.64
C SER A 44 -4.03 9.48 0.22
N CYS A 45 -3.43 10.55 -0.32
CA CYS A 45 -3.70 11.02 -1.67
C CYS A 45 -3.25 10.02 -2.74
N LYS A 46 -2.08 9.38 -2.56
CA LYS A 46 -1.58 8.31 -3.44
C LYS A 46 -2.54 7.10 -3.45
N GLY A 47 -2.94 6.62 -2.27
CA GLY A 47 -3.87 5.49 -2.17
C GLY A 47 -5.24 5.80 -2.81
N GLU A 48 -5.74 7.03 -2.70
CA GLU A 48 -7.00 7.41 -3.34
C GLU A 48 -6.87 7.38 -4.87
N ILE A 49 -5.74 7.83 -5.41
CA ILE A 49 -5.45 7.73 -6.85
C ILE A 49 -5.43 6.27 -7.31
N GLU A 50 -4.83 5.37 -6.52
CA GLU A 50 -4.71 3.96 -6.86
C GLU A 50 -6.07 3.24 -6.87
N VAL A 51 -6.92 3.48 -5.87
CA VAL A 51 -8.29 2.96 -5.84
C VAL A 51 -9.08 3.42 -7.07
N LEU A 52 -8.93 4.68 -7.47
CA LEU A 52 -9.58 5.19 -8.69
C LEU A 52 -9.01 4.58 -9.98
N ARG A 53 -7.74 4.17 -10.00
CA ARG A 53 -7.18 3.40 -11.13
C ARG A 53 -7.77 2.00 -11.19
N LYS A 54 -7.88 1.31 -10.05
CA LYS A 54 -8.55 0.00 -9.97
C LYS A 54 -10.04 0.09 -10.34
N GLU A 55 -10.70 1.22 -10.06
CA GLU A 55 -12.06 1.50 -10.56
C GLU A 55 -12.12 1.58 -12.08
N LEU A 56 -11.19 2.30 -12.71
CA LEU A 56 -11.10 2.36 -14.18
C LEU A 56 -10.86 0.98 -14.79
N GLN A 57 -9.96 0.19 -14.18
CA GLN A 57 -9.66 -1.18 -14.62
C GLN A 57 -10.88 -2.09 -14.49
N SER A 58 -11.62 -2.00 -13.37
CA SER A 58 -12.84 -2.78 -13.16
C SER A 58 -13.94 -2.52 -14.18
N LEU A 59 -13.94 -1.35 -14.83
CA LEU A 59 -14.84 -1.04 -15.95
C LEU A 59 -14.40 -1.74 -17.24
N GLU A 60 -13.11 -2.05 -17.41
CA GLU A 60 -12.56 -2.80 -18.55
C GLU A 60 -12.84 -4.30 -18.39
N ASP A 61 -12.74 -4.79 -17.16
CA ASP A 61 -12.94 -6.20 -16.83
C ASP A 61 -14.40 -6.57 -16.54
N ALA A 62 -15.34 -5.65 -16.78
CA ALA A 62 -16.77 -5.76 -16.45
C ALA A 62 -17.08 -6.06 -14.95
N GLY A 63 -16.11 -5.88 -14.05
CA GLY A 63 -16.20 -6.10 -12.60
C GLY A 63 -16.65 -4.88 -11.78
N HIS A 64 -17.02 -3.78 -12.42
CA HIS A 64 -17.28 -2.49 -11.77
C HIS A 64 -18.30 -2.55 -10.61
N THR A 65 -19.40 -3.30 -10.75
CA THR A 65 -20.41 -3.39 -9.68
C THR A 65 -19.85 -4.07 -8.42
N THR A 66 -19.01 -5.10 -8.58
CA THR A 66 -18.33 -5.77 -7.47
C THR A 66 -17.27 -4.86 -6.86
N PHE A 67 -16.50 -4.18 -7.71
CA PHE A 67 -15.48 -3.23 -7.28
C PHE A 67 -16.10 -2.10 -6.44
N ILE A 68 -17.21 -1.49 -6.87
CA ILE A 68 -17.89 -0.42 -6.11
C ILE A 68 -18.34 -0.89 -4.73
N LYS A 69 -18.81 -2.14 -4.60
CA LYS A 69 -19.17 -2.72 -3.29
C LYS A 69 -17.95 -2.88 -2.37
N ALA A 70 -16.81 -3.27 -2.93
CA ALA A 70 -15.55 -3.44 -2.19
C ALA A 70 -14.78 -2.12 -1.96
N LYS A 71 -15.06 -1.09 -2.76
CA LYS A 71 -14.33 0.18 -2.78
C LYS A 71 -14.22 0.84 -1.41
N GLY A 72 -15.27 0.77 -0.58
CA GLY A 72 -15.26 1.32 0.78
C GLY A 72 -14.25 0.66 1.74
N MET A 73 -13.80 -0.57 1.43
CA MET A 73 -12.76 -1.27 2.17
C MET A 73 -11.35 -0.90 1.69
N LEU A 74 -11.21 -0.56 0.40
CA LEU A 74 -9.95 -0.19 -0.24
C LEU A 74 -9.62 1.30 -0.11
N GLU A 75 -10.64 2.15 0.06
CA GLU A 75 -10.44 3.59 0.18
C GLU A 75 -9.62 3.95 1.43
N PRO A 76 -8.57 4.77 1.26
CA PRO A 76 -7.85 5.36 2.39
C PRO A 76 -8.81 6.02 3.37
N LYS A 77 -8.67 5.72 4.66
CA LYS A 77 -9.44 6.43 5.69
C LYS A 77 -9.03 7.90 5.67
N LYS A 78 -9.96 8.74 5.20
CA LYS A 78 -9.77 10.19 5.10
C LYS A 78 -9.63 10.79 6.50
N ASN A 79 -8.97 11.94 6.59
CA ASN A 79 -8.91 12.78 7.80
C ASN A 79 -8.12 12.21 8.99
N LEU A 80 -7.22 11.24 8.80
CA LEU A 80 -6.33 10.77 9.88
C LEU A 80 -5.42 11.89 10.40
N SER A 81 -4.91 12.74 9.50
CA SER A 81 -4.11 13.93 9.82
C SER A 81 -4.88 14.95 10.65
N SER A 82 -6.12 15.29 10.25
CA SER A 82 -6.95 16.23 11.00
C SER A 82 -7.45 15.64 12.33
N LYS A 83 -7.71 14.33 12.39
CA LYS A 83 -8.00 13.61 13.64
C LYS A 83 -6.80 13.66 14.59
N SER A 84 -5.58 13.42 14.08
CA SER A 84 -4.34 13.53 14.85
C SER A 84 -4.14 14.94 15.41
N LYS A 85 -4.29 15.99 14.58
CA LYS A 85 -4.20 17.39 15.03
C LYS A 85 -5.25 17.74 16.08
N LYS A 86 -6.48 17.21 15.94
CA LYS A 86 -7.56 17.42 16.91
C LYS A 86 -7.26 16.75 18.26
N LEU A 87 -6.68 15.54 18.25
CA LEU A 87 -6.24 14.85 19.46
C LEU A 87 -5.12 15.62 20.16
N GLU A 88 -4.12 16.08 19.40
CA GLU A 88 -3.00 16.86 19.93
C GLU A 88 -3.47 18.18 20.59
N TRP A 89 -4.40 18.89 19.93
CA TRP A 89 -5.01 20.08 20.50
C TRP A 89 -5.78 19.79 21.80
N LYS A 90 -6.56 18.70 21.84
CA LYS A 90 -7.27 18.27 23.07
C LYS A 90 -6.29 17.95 24.19
N ILE A 91 -5.21 17.21 23.92
CA ILE A 91 -4.18 16.88 24.91
C ILE A 91 -3.55 18.18 25.45
N LYS A 92 -3.22 19.14 24.58
CA LYS A 92 -2.66 20.44 24.98
C LYS A 92 -3.61 21.24 25.87
N LEU A 93 -4.91 21.24 25.56
CA LEU A 93 -5.94 21.88 26.38
C LEU A 93 -6.04 21.23 27.76
N LEU A 94 -6.05 19.89 27.83
CA LEU A 94 -6.10 19.15 29.10
C LEU A 94 -4.86 19.39 29.95
N LYS A 95 -3.66 19.37 29.36
CA LYS A 95 -2.40 19.73 30.05
C LYS A 95 -2.43 21.14 30.64
N THR A 96 -3.04 22.08 29.92
CA THR A 96 -3.21 23.46 30.40
C THR A 96 -4.16 23.53 31.60
N ARG A 97 -5.25 22.74 31.59
CA ARG A 97 -6.17 22.61 32.73
C ARG A 97 -5.50 21.98 33.95
N ILE A 98 -4.68 20.95 33.75
CA ILE A 98 -3.87 20.34 34.82
C ILE A 98 -2.94 21.38 35.44
N LYS A 99 -2.15 22.10 34.62
CA LYS A 99 -1.24 23.14 35.11
C LYS A 99 -1.96 24.22 35.93
N ASN A 100 -3.19 24.58 35.53
CA ASN A 100 -4.01 25.52 36.29
C ASN A 100 -4.55 24.92 37.60
N ALA A 101 -4.87 23.63 37.62
CA ALA A 101 -5.30 22.91 38.83
C ALA A 101 -4.13 22.74 39.81
N GLU A 102 -2.94 22.40 39.34
CA GLU A 102 -1.71 22.32 40.13
C GLU A 102 -1.33 23.68 40.76
N LYS A 103 -1.41 24.77 39.98
CA LYS A 103 -1.22 26.13 40.50
C LYS A 103 -2.21 26.51 41.60
N LYS A 104 -3.43 25.94 41.58
CA LYS A 104 -4.41 26.17 42.64
C LYS A 104 -4.02 25.42 43.90
N LEU A 105 -3.43 24.22 43.80
CA LEU A 105 -2.93 23.42 44.92
C LEU A 105 -1.72 24.06 45.62
N THR A 106 -0.91 24.86 44.91
CA THR A 106 0.25 25.55 45.50
C THR A 106 -0.10 26.77 46.37
N LYS A 107 -1.37 27.17 46.46
CA LYS A 107 -1.77 28.33 47.27
C LYS A 107 -1.88 27.95 48.75
N GLN A 108 -1.27 28.75 49.62
CA GLN A 108 -1.42 28.58 51.08
C GLN A 108 -2.87 28.87 51.51
N GLY A 109 -3.35 28.13 52.52
CA GLY A 109 -4.69 28.34 53.13
C GLY A 109 -5.85 27.61 52.46
N LEU A 110 -5.60 26.55 51.68
CA LEU A 110 -6.68 25.73 51.10
C LEU A 110 -7.29 24.77 52.13
N SER A 111 -8.62 24.64 52.09
CA SER A 111 -9.35 23.59 52.79
C SER A 111 -9.00 22.20 52.23
N SER A 112 -8.98 21.17 53.09
CA SER A 112 -8.75 19.77 52.69
C SER A 112 -9.73 19.30 51.61
N GLU A 113 -11.00 19.72 51.71
CA GLU A 113 -12.03 19.37 50.73
C GLU A 113 -11.73 19.97 49.34
N THR A 114 -11.14 21.17 49.30
CA THR A 114 -10.74 21.82 48.05
C THR A 114 -9.52 21.14 47.44
N ILE A 115 -8.59 20.67 48.29
CA ILE A 115 -7.40 19.91 47.87
C ILE A 115 -7.85 18.59 47.22
N GLU A 116 -8.68 17.80 47.89
CA GLU A 116 -9.18 16.50 47.37
C GLU A 116 -9.94 16.66 46.04
N LYS A 117 -10.81 17.69 45.93
CA LYS A 117 -11.52 17.98 44.67
C LYS A 117 -10.54 18.28 43.53
N GLN A 118 -9.48 19.02 43.82
CA GLN A 118 -8.50 19.42 42.82
C GLN A 118 -7.58 18.26 42.42
N GLU A 119 -7.20 17.39 43.35
CA GLU A 119 -6.46 16.16 43.08
C GLU A 119 -7.28 15.18 42.24
N LYS A 120 -8.56 14.98 42.57
CA LYS A 120 -9.48 14.14 41.78
C LYS A 120 -9.62 14.65 40.35
N LEU A 121 -9.74 15.97 40.18
CA LEU A 121 -9.77 16.61 38.86
C LEU A 121 -8.48 16.35 38.06
N ILE A 122 -7.32 16.49 38.69
CA ILE A 122 -6.02 16.23 38.03
C ILE A 122 -5.94 14.76 37.61
N LEU A 123 -6.37 13.84 38.48
CA LEU A 123 -6.37 12.40 38.20
C LEU A 123 -7.28 12.05 37.01
N ASP A 124 -8.49 12.60 36.94
CA ASP A 124 -9.40 12.38 35.82
C ASP A 124 -8.89 13.00 34.51
N LEU A 125 -8.27 14.19 34.56
CA LEU A 125 -7.65 14.82 33.40
C LEU A 125 -6.46 14.00 32.88
N ASN A 126 -5.65 13.42 33.78
CA ASN A 126 -4.54 12.53 33.40
C ASN A 126 -5.04 11.24 32.76
N LYS A 127 -6.12 10.63 33.27
CA LYS A 127 -6.76 9.47 32.61
C LYS A 127 -7.24 9.80 31.19
N GLN A 128 -7.84 10.97 30.99
CA GLN A 128 -8.26 11.42 29.66
C GLN A 128 -7.07 11.63 28.72
N ILE A 129 -5.98 12.24 29.21
CA ILE A 129 -4.75 12.39 28.42
C ILE A 129 -4.19 11.03 28.03
N PHE A 130 -4.14 10.08 28.95
CA PHE A 130 -3.66 8.72 28.68
C PHE A 130 -4.47 8.05 27.56
N SER A 131 -5.80 8.07 27.67
CA SER A 131 -6.67 7.50 26.63
C SER A 131 -6.49 8.15 25.27
N LEU A 132 -6.40 9.49 25.21
CA LEU A 132 -6.16 10.22 23.96
C LEU A 132 -4.76 9.95 23.38
N SER A 133 -3.77 9.74 24.24
CA SER A 133 -2.40 9.40 23.84
C SER A 133 -2.33 7.99 23.25
N GLU A 134 -3.04 7.02 23.82
CA GLU A 134 -3.16 5.67 23.26
C GLU A 134 -3.88 5.70 21.90
N GLU A 135 -4.94 6.50 21.75
CA GLU A 135 -5.60 6.70 20.45
C GLU A 135 -4.65 7.32 19.42
N GLN A 136 -3.83 8.30 19.83
CA GLN A 136 -2.83 8.92 18.95
C GLN A 136 -1.75 7.92 18.53
N LYS A 137 -1.30 7.07 19.47
CA LYS A 137 -0.34 6.00 19.20
C LYS A 137 -0.91 4.96 18.23
N ALA A 138 -2.17 4.56 18.41
CA ALA A 138 -2.87 3.67 17.50
C ALA A 138 -2.97 4.25 16.07
N LEU A 139 -3.29 5.54 15.95
CA LEU A 139 -3.32 6.23 14.65
C LEU A 139 -1.94 6.29 13.99
N LYS A 140 -0.88 6.54 14.77
CA LYS A 140 0.50 6.55 14.26
C LYS A 140 0.93 5.15 13.81
N ASN A 141 0.62 4.13 14.59
CA ASN A 141 0.90 2.74 14.25
C ASN A 141 0.14 2.29 13.00
N PHE A 142 -1.14 2.64 12.89
CA PHE A 142 -1.92 2.39 11.67
C PHE A 142 -1.27 3.00 10.43
N ASN A 143 -0.80 4.26 10.54
CA ASN A 143 -0.07 4.91 9.44
C ASN A 143 1.27 4.23 9.14
N HIS A 144 1.99 3.74 10.16
CA HIS A 144 3.26 3.05 9.98
C HIS A 144 3.10 1.67 9.33
N THR A 145 2.14 0.87 9.80
CA THR A 145 1.81 -0.43 9.19
C THR A 145 1.42 -0.27 7.73
N ARG A 146 0.55 0.71 7.43
CA ARG A 146 0.15 1.01 6.06
C ARG A 146 1.31 1.48 5.17
N PHE A 147 2.24 2.28 5.71
CA PHE A 147 3.45 2.68 5.00
C PHE A 147 4.34 1.46 4.67
N LEU A 148 4.50 0.53 5.61
CA LEU A 148 5.27 -0.69 5.36
C LEU A 148 4.60 -1.58 4.32
N GLU A 149 3.28 -1.76 4.38
CA GLU A 149 2.50 -2.49 3.38
C GLU A 149 2.64 -1.86 2.00
N SER A 150 2.47 -0.54 1.86
CA SER A 150 2.61 0.11 0.55
C SER A 150 4.03 0.08 -0.02
N THR A 151 5.06 0.06 0.84
CA THR A 151 6.45 -0.16 0.39
C THR A 151 6.75 -1.59 0.00
N LYS A 152 6.09 -2.59 0.61
CA LYS A 152 6.25 -3.99 0.24
C LYS A 152 5.63 -4.25 -1.13
N ASP A 153 4.39 -3.80 -1.34
CA ASP A 153 3.67 -3.95 -2.62
C ASP A 153 4.47 -3.34 -3.78
N THR A 154 5.02 -2.14 -3.61
CA THR A 154 5.85 -1.50 -4.66
C THR A 154 7.20 -2.19 -4.86
N SER A 155 7.86 -2.68 -3.81
CA SER A 155 9.16 -3.35 -3.95
C SER A 155 9.06 -4.77 -4.53
N GLU A 156 7.99 -5.51 -4.21
CA GLU A 156 7.76 -6.85 -4.71
C GLU A 156 7.24 -6.81 -6.15
N GLU A 157 6.34 -5.89 -6.50
CA GLU A 157 5.91 -5.66 -7.89
C GLU A 157 7.07 -5.18 -8.78
N ASP A 158 7.90 -4.24 -8.30
CA ASP A 158 9.09 -3.79 -9.05
C ASP A 158 10.14 -4.91 -9.20
N SER A 159 10.24 -5.82 -8.23
CA SER A 159 11.12 -6.99 -8.28
C SER A 159 10.60 -8.05 -9.26
N GLN A 160 9.29 -8.32 -9.22
CA GLN A 160 8.63 -9.27 -10.13
C GLN A 160 8.66 -8.78 -11.58
N ALA A 161 8.39 -7.49 -11.82
CA ALA A 161 8.44 -6.89 -13.14
C ALA A 161 9.84 -7.03 -13.77
N LYS A 162 10.90 -6.76 -13.01
CA LYS A 162 12.28 -6.96 -13.46
C LYS A 162 12.59 -8.42 -13.78
N LYS A 163 12.18 -9.35 -12.91
CA LYS A 163 12.35 -10.79 -13.13
C LYS A 163 11.62 -11.26 -14.41
N LEU A 164 10.42 -10.74 -14.66
CA LEU A 164 9.66 -11.05 -15.88
C LEU A 164 10.31 -10.48 -17.13
N ASP A 165 10.81 -9.24 -17.09
CA ASP A 165 11.53 -8.64 -18.20
C ASP A 165 12.78 -9.45 -18.56
N ASP A 166 13.55 -9.87 -17.55
CA ASP A 166 14.75 -10.70 -17.74
C ASP A 166 14.41 -12.06 -18.37
N ILE A 167 13.36 -12.73 -17.91
CA ILE A 167 12.94 -14.03 -18.47
C ILE A 167 12.37 -13.88 -19.87
N ASN A 168 11.54 -12.86 -20.14
CA ASN A 168 11.02 -12.59 -21.49
C ASN A 168 12.14 -12.28 -22.49
N ALA A 169 13.21 -11.60 -22.06
CA ALA A 169 14.39 -11.37 -22.88
C ALA A 169 15.10 -12.70 -23.22
N LYS A 170 15.28 -13.60 -22.25
CA LYS A 170 15.86 -14.94 -22.48
C LYS A 170 15.00 -15.78 -23.43
N ILE A 171 13.69 -15.81 -23.24
CA ILE A 171 12.74 -16.51 -24.11
C ILE A 171 12.87 -16.00 -25.55
N SER A 172 12.94 -14.67 -25.74
CA SER A 172 13.08 -14.07 -27.06
C SER A 172 14.39 -14.48 -27.75
N VAL A 173 15.49 -14.59 -27.01
CA VAL A 173 16.77 -15.07 -27.53
C VAL A 173 16.69 -16.54 -27.95
N VAL A 174 16.10 -17.40 -27.13
CA VAL A 174 15.96 -18.85 -27.44
C VAL A 174 15.03 -19.06 -28.63
N LEU A 175 13.89 -18.37 -28.69
CA LEU A 175 12.99 -18.40 -29.84
C LEU A 175 13.69 -17.92 -31.13
N GLY A 176 14.51 -16.87 -31.05
CA GLY A 176 15.31 -16.40 -32.17
C GLY A 176 16.27 -17.47 -32.69
N LYS A 177 16.91 -18.24 -31.80
CA LYS A 177 17.77 -19.37 -32.17
C LYS A 177 16.98 -20.50 -32.83
N ILE A 178 15.84 -20.88 -32.24
CA ILE A 178 14.97 -21.95 -32.78
C ILE A 178 14.50 -21.59 -34.20
N VAL A 179 14.08 -20.34 -34.44
CA VAL A 179 13.60 -19.88 -35.75
C VAL A 179 14.73 -19.83 -36.79
N SER A 180 15.98 -19.62 -36.35
CA SER A 180 17.14 -19.59 -37.26
C SER A 180 17.65 -20.97 -37.68
N LEU A 181 17.19 -22.04 -37.04
CA LEU A 181 17.56 -23.40 -37.38
C LEU A 181 16.65 -23.95 -38.51
N PRO A 182 17.22 -24.65 -39.50
CA PRO A 182 16.42 -25.35 -40.51
C PRO A 182 15.62 -26.49 -39.89
N ASP A 183 14.41 -26.79 -40.41
CA ASP A 183 13.46 -27.78 -39.87
C ASP A 183 14.04 -29.20 -39.63
N ASN A 184 15.16 -29.52 -40.26
CA ASN A 184 15.86 -30.80 -40.17
C ASN A 184 16.84 -30.89 -38.99
N GLU A 185 17.08 -29.79 -38.27
CA GLU A 185 17.95 -29.68 -37.09
C GLU A 185 17.14 -29.18 -35.89
N LYS A 186 16.11 -29.93 -35.50
CA LYS A 186 15.37 -29.66 -34.26
C LYS A 186 16.28 -29.95 -33.07
N ASP A 187 16.82 -28.90 -32.48
CA ASP A 187 17.61 -28.98 -31.26
C ASP A 187 16.67 -29.24 -30.06
N GLU A 188 16.63 -30.49 -29.60
CA GLU A 188 15.87 -30.91 -28.41
C GLU A 188 16.29 -30.09 -27.17
N HIS A 189 17.56 -29.70 -27.06
CA HIS A 189 18.03 -28.92 -25.92
C HIS A 189 17.47 -27.49 -25.91
N LEU A 190 17.31 -26.85 -27.07
CA LEU A 190 16.70 -25.51 -27.14
C LEU A 190 15.20 -25.54 -26.79
N ASN A 191 14.50 -26.62 -27.16
CA ASN A 191 13.10 -26.80 -26.80
C ASN A 191 12.92 -27.08 -25.30
N GLU A 192 13.80 -27.88 -24.70
CA GLU A 192 13.85 -28.09 -23.25
C GLU A 192 14.18 -26.78 -22.49
N GLU A 193 15.13 -25.99 -23.00
CA GLU A 193 15.49 -24.68 -22.43
C GLU A 193 14.32 -23.70 -22.50
N LEU A 194 13.62 -23.64 -23.64
CA LEU A 194 12.43 -22.81 -23.81
C LEU A 194 11.33 -23.20 -22.82
N HIS A 195 11.02 -24.49 -22.71
CA HIS A 195 10.00 -24.97 -21.80
C HIS A 195 10.34 -24.64 -20.33
N LEU A 196 11.61 -24.75 -19.95
CA LEU A 196 12.05 -24.40 -18.61
C LEU A 196 11.88 -22.90 -18.31
N LEU A 197 12.19 -22.04 -19.28
CA LEU A 197 12.00 -20.59 -19.16
C LEU A 197 10.51 -20.21 -19.09
N GLU A 198 9.64 -20.93 -19.80
CA GLU A 198 8.18 -20.75 -19.71
C GLU A 198 7.65 -21.14 -18.32
N MET A 199 8.13 -22.25 -17.76
CA MET A 199 7.79 -22.65 -16.38
C MET A 199 8.31 -21.65 -15.35
N GLU A 200 9.53 -21.12 -15.53
CA GLU A 200 10.09 -20.10 -14.66
C GLU A 200 9.26 -18.81 -14.73
N LYS A 201 8.84 -18.41 -15.93
CA LYS A 201 7.94 -17.27 -16.14
C LYS A 201 6.61 -17.47 -15.41
N GLU A 202 5.97 -18.62 -15.57
CA GLU A 202 4.72 -18.95 -14.89
C GLU A 202 4.91 -18.94 -13.36
N ALA A 203 6.03 -19.44 -12.86
CA ALA A 203 6.35 -19.39 -11.43
C ALA A 203 6.56 -17.95 -10.92
N ILE A 204 7.14 -17.07 -11.72
CA ILE A 204 7.26 -15.64 -11.37
C ILE A 204 5.89 -14.96 -11.40
N GLU A 205 5.05 -15.22 -12.39
CA GLU A 205 3.68 -14.69 -12.49
C GLU A 205 2.81 -15.15 -11.31
N ASN A 206 3.02 -16.38 -10.84
CA ASN A 206 2.31 -16.98 -9.70
C ASN A 206 2.96 -16.70 -8.33
N PHE A 207 4.01 -15.89 -8.26
CA PHE A 207 4.76 -15.60 -7.02
C PHE A 207 5.36 -16.84 -6.32
N THR A 208 5.61 -17.91 -7.06
CA THR A 208 6.20 -19.17 -6.57
C THR A 208 7.63 -19.38 -7.08
N HIS A 209 8.33 -18.31 -7.47
CA HIS A 209 9.66 -18.38 -8.07
C HIS A 209 10.69 -19.07 -7.18
N ASP A 210 10.71 -18.77 -5.87
CA ASP A 210 11.67 -19.36 -4.94
C ASP A 210 11.49 -20.89 -4.83
N HIS A 211 10.23 -21.35 -4.81
CA HIS A 211 9.92 -22.77 -4.76
C HIS A 211 10.26 -23.48 -6.08
N PHE A 212 10.11 -22.80 -7.22
CA PHE A 212 10.57 -23.29 -8.51
C PHE A 212 12.09 -23.49 -8.54
N LEU A 213 12.87 -22.53 -8.02
CA LEU A 213 14.33 -22.62 -7.96
C LEU A 213 14.80 -23.75 -7.05
N GLU A 214 14.19 -23.91 -5.88
CA GLU A 214 14.50 -25.00 -4.95
C GLU A 214 14.27 -26.38 -5.59
N ASN A 215 13.12 -26.55 -6.26
CA ASN A 215 12.80 -27.79 -6.98
C ASN A 215 13.77 -28.05 -8.13
N LEU A 216 14.20 -27.01 -8.85
CA LEU A 216 15.18 -27.11 -9.92
C LEU A 216 16.54 -27.62 -9.40
N GLU A 217 17.01 -27.07 -8.27
CA GLU A 217 18.25 -27.48 -7.63
C GLU A 217 18.19 -28.93 -7.17
N VAL A 218 17.08 -29.35 -6.55
CA VAL A 218 16.84 -30.74 -6.15
C VAL A 218 16.88 -31.69 -7.35
N MET A 219 16.26 -31.31 -8.48
CA MET A 219 16.27 -32.13 -9.70
C MET A 219 17.68 -32.22 -10.33
N LYS A 220 18.44 -31.12 -10.34
CA LYS A 220 19.83 -31.12 -10.81
C LYS A 220 20.74 -31.96 -9.92
N ALA A 221 20.55 -31.90 -8.60
CA ALA A 221 21.31 -32.72 -7.64
C ALA A 221 21.04 -34.22 -7.83
N LYS A 222 19.77 -34.62 -8.01
CA LYS A 222 19.38 -36.01 -8.28
C LYS A 222 19.95 -36.55 -9.60
N ARG A 223 19.97 -35.73 -10.66
CA ARG A 223 20.60 -36.12 -11.94
C ARG A 223 22.11 -36.32 -11.79
N LYS A 224 22.80 -35.48 -11.03
CA LYS A 224 24.25 -35.63 -10.77
C LYS A 224 24.58 -36.89 -9.97
N SER A 225 23.77 -37.24 -8.97
CA SER A 225 24.00 -38.46 -8.17
C SER A 225 23.68 -39.76 -8.92
N ALA A 226 22.84 -39.70 -9.97
CA ALA A 226 22.50 -40.87 -10.79
C ALA A 226 23.51 -41.14 -11.93
N LEU A 227 24.43 -40.20 -12.18
CA LEU A 227 25.51 -40.29 -13.17
C LEU A 227 26.87 -40.66 -12.56
N GLN A 228 26.93 -40.87 -11.23
CA GLN A 228 28.08 -41.40 -10.48
C GLN A 228 27.86 -42.88 -10.19
#